data_AF-A0A835JW80-F1
#
_entry.id   AF-A0A835JW80-F1
#
_cell.length_a   1.000
_cell.length_b   1.000
_cell.length_c   1.000
_cell.angle_alpha   90.00
_cell.angle_beta   90.00
_cell.angle_gamma   90.00
#
_symmetry.space_group_name_H-M   'P 1'
#
loop_
_entity.id
_entity.type
_entity.pdbx_description
1 polymer ?
#
loop_
_entity_poly.entity_id
_entity_poly.type
_entity_poly.pdbx_seq_one_letter_code
_entity_poly.pdbx_strand_id
1 'polypeptide(L)'
;MQMSKVVSHSTEGNLLAEFAGRSSRAEKKKSTNLNNSLYSVLIFYHLMAVLVQYSHYYSLPYNSCRRTTRPFSPFKLSSPTRLDLSSSYNTPISHSSRSFELPRNRCHKVVFSEEESTVGSTSAATDTDVFRLTYLEGNSWLWEVGGATILVDPILVGNLDFGIPWLYDAAKKFLKNFQLSDLPQVDCLLITQSLDDHCHLKTLKPLSDSSPNLRVIATPNAKPLLDPLFSNVTYLEPGESSEFDARNGSKVGVKATAGPVLGPPWQRPENGYLINSPQGQLTLYYEPHCVYNKDFLEKERADIVITPVIKQLLPKFTLVSGQEDAIKLAKLLHAKYIVPMKNGDLDGKGFLASIIQSEGTVESFKELLAKELPDTQTLEPTPGVPLEISAP
;
A
#
# COMPACT_ATOMS: atom_id res chain seq x y z
N MET A 1 -19.83 -89.32 -27.02
CA MET A 1 -21.29 -89.06 -27.08
C MET A 1 -21.51 -87.68 -26.50
N GLN A 2 -22.22 -86.83 -27.24
CA GLN A 2 -22.29 -85.35 -27.11
C GLN A 2 -22.87 -84.80 -25.80
N MET A 3 -22.64 -83.48 -25.66
CA MET A 3 -23.44 -82.43 -24.99
C MET A 3 -22.84 -81.91 -23.69
N SER A 4 -22.77 -80.61 -23.39
CA SER A 4 -22.92 -79.34 -24.13
C SER A 4 -22.34 -78.27 -23.20
N LYS A 5 -21.52 -77.36 -23.71
CA LYS A 5 -20.92 -76.24 -22.96
C LYS A 5 -21.87 -75.03 -23.02
N VAL A 6 -22.29 -74.53 -21.86
CA VAL A 6 -23.07 -73.29 -21.73
C VAL A 6 -22.14 -72.12 -21.40
N VAL A 7 -22.48 -70.99 -22.01
CA VAL A 7 -21.83 -69.68 -22.08
C VAL A 7 -21.90 -68.90 -20.77
N SER A 8 -20.84 -68.14 -20.43
CA SER A 8 -20.97 -66.74 -19.99
C SER A 8 -19.64 -65.98 -20.18
N HIS A 9 -19.71 -64.87 -20.91
CA HIS A 9 -18.62 -63.94 -21.20
C HIS A 9 -19.00 -62.55 -20.67
N SER A 10 -17.96 -61.79 -20.32
CA SER A 10 -17.82 -60.32 -20.35
C SER A 10 -18.49 -59.45 -19.27
N THR A 11 -17.70 -59.08 -18.26
CA THR A 11 -17.82 -57.79 -17.54
C THR A 11 -16.45 -57.33 -16.99
N GLU A 12 -15.44 -57.12 -17.83
CA GLU A 12 -14.21 -56.42 -17.40
C GLU A 12 -13.67 -55.38 -18.40
N GLY A 13 -14.27 -55.26 -19.60
CA GLY A 13 -13.79 -54.35 -20.66
C GLY A 13 -14.30 -52.91 -20.60
N ASN A 14 -15.24 -52.55 -19.72
CA ASN A 14 -15.92 -51.25 -19.76
C ASN A 14 -15.51 -50.23 -18.68
N LEU A 15 -14.70 -50.62 -17.68
CA LEU A 15 -14.31 -49.69 -16.60
C LEU A 15 -13.04 -48.88 -16.93
N LEU A 16 -12.11 -49.41 -17.73
CA LEU A 16 -10.86 -48.72 -18.05
C LEU A 16 -11.01 -47.62 -19.13
N ALA A 17 -11.96 -47.76 -20.06
CA ALA A 17 -12.24 -46.73 -21.06
C ALA A 17 -12.96 -45.50 -20.48
N GLU A 18 -13.77 -45.68 -19.43
CA GLU A 18 -14.50 -44.57 -18.79
C GLU A 18 -13.59 -43.71 -17.89
N PHE A 19 -12.57 -44.31 -17.27
CA PHE A 19 -11.59 -43.58 -16.45
C PHE A 19 -10.61 -42.74 -17.30
N ALA A 20 -10.13 -43.27 -18.44
CA ALA A 20 -9.25 -42.52 -19.34
C ALA A 20 -9.97 -41.33 -20.02
N GLY A 21 -11.25 -41.50 -20.37
CA GLY A 21 -12.09 -40.44 -20.95
C GLY A 21 -12.48 -39.34 -19.96
N ARG A 22 -12.64 -39.66 -18.67
CA ARG A 22 -12.91 -38.65 -17.62
C ARG A 22 -11.66 -37.84 -17.26
N SER A 23 -10.48 -38.44 -17.26
CA SER A 23 -9.22 -37.75 -16.95
C SER A 23 -8.86 -36.68 -18.01
N SER A 24 -8.90 -37.02 -19.30
CA SER A 24 -8.54 -36.05 -20.36
C SER A 24 -9.57 -34.93 -20.52
N ARG A 25 -10.84 -35.19 -20.19
CA ARG A 25 -11.92 -34.18 -20.19
C ARG A 25 -11.85 -33.26 -18.96
N ALA A 26 -11.38 -33.77 -17.82
CA ALA A 26 -11.11 -32.99 -16.61
C ALA A 26 -9.86 -32.10 -16.79
N GLU A 27 -8.80 -32.59 -17.44
CA GLU A 27 -7.61 -31.80 -17.77
C GLU A 27 -7.89 -30.73 -18.83
N LYS A 28 -8.65 -31.05 -19.89
CA LYS A 28 -9.11 -30.03 -20.86
C LYS A 28 -10.02 -29.00 -20.22
N LYS A 29 -10.94 -29.38 -19.31
CA LYS A 29 -11.78 -28.42 -18.56
C LYS A 29 -10.97 -27.59 -17.55
N LYS A 30 -9.94 -28.16 -16.92
CA LYS A 30 -9.02 -27.40 -16.04
C LYS A 30 -8.21 -26.40 -16.85
N SER A 31 -7.67 -26.80 -18.00
CA SER A 31 -6.88 -25.93 -18.89
C SER A 31 -7.72 -24.81 -19.51
N THR A 32 -8.95 -25.09 -19.96
CA THR A 32 -9.85 -24.04 -20.47
C THR A 32 -10.43 -23.13 -19.37
N ASN A 33 -10.66 -23.64 -18.15
CA ASN A 33 -11.01 -22.79 -17.01
C ASN A 33 -9.83 -21.96 -16.51
N LEU A 34 -8.59 -22.46 -16.53
CA LEU A 34 -7.40 -21.66 -16.20
C LEU A 34 -7.21 -20.53 -17.21
N ASN A 35 -7.35 -20.82 -18.50
CA ASN A 35 -7.22 -19.81 -19.55
C ASN A 35 -8.34 -18.76 -19.47
N ASN A 36 -9.60 -19.16 -19.30
CA ASN A 36 -10.70 -18.20 -19.12
C ASN A 36 -10.61 -17.42 -17.79
N SER A 37 -10.03 -18.02 -16.74
CA SER A 37 -9.74 -17.34 -15.47
C SER A 37 -8.66 -16.28 -15.67
N LEU A 38 -7.53 -16.61 -16.30
CA LEU A 38 -6.44 -15.67 -16.61
C LEU A 38 -6.92 -14.48 -17.47
N TYR A 39 -7.72 -14.74 -18.50
CA TYR A 39 -8.31 -13.66 -19.33
C TYR A 39 -9.27 -12.76 -18.55
N SER A 40 -9.99 -13.29 -17.55
CA SER A 40 -10.90 -12.51 -16.71
C SER A 40 -10.19 -11.80 -15.54
N VAL A 41 -9.07 -12.34 -15.03
CA VAL A 41 -8.14 -11.67 -14.09
C VAL A 41 -7.54 -10.44 -14.76
N LEU A 42 -7.07 -10.59 -16.00
CA LEU A 42 -6.69 -9.45 -16.83
C LEU A 42 -7.85 -8.48 -16.90
N ILE A 43 -9.09 -8.89 -17.19
CA ILE A 43 -10.18 -7.93 -17.31
C ILE A 43 -10.48 -7.20 -16.00
N PHE A 44 -10.41 -7.80 -14.81
CA PHE A 44 -10.69 -7.07 -13.56
C PHE A 44 -9.56 -6.10 -13.18
N TYR A 45 -8.30 -6.56 -13.21
CA TYR A 45 -7.16 -5.69 -12.95
C TYR A 45 -6.93 -4.69 -14.08
N HIS A 46 -7.25 -5.04 -15.33
CA HIS A 46 -7.29 -4.11 -16.45
C HIS A 46 -8.54 -3.22 -16.36
N LEU A 47 -9.68 -3.62 -15.81
CA LEU A 47 -10.78 -2.69 -15.56
C LEU A 47 -10.37 -1.69 -14.49
N MET A 48 -9.79 -2.15 -13.39
CA MET A 48 -9.33 -1.27 -12.32
C MET A 48 -8.16 -0.39 -12.79
N ALA A 49 -7.15 -0.95 -13.47
CA ALA A 49 -6.02 -0.20 -14.01
C ALA A 49 -6.41 0.71 -15.19
N VAL A 50 -7.32 0.28 -16.08
CA VAL A 50 -7.86 1.13 -17.16
C VAL A 50 -8.76 2.19 -16.58
N LEU A 51 -9.58 1.94 -15.55
CA LEU A 51 -10.40 2.96 -14.89
C LEU A 51 -9.53 3.98 -14.13
N VAL A 52 -8.45 3.53 -13.47
CA VAL A 52 -7.47 4.39 -12.81
C VAL A 52 -6.67 5.20 -13.84
N GLN A 53 -6.19 4.60 -14.93
CA GLN A 53 -5.49 5.30 -16.02
C GLN A 53 -6.42 6.23 -16.82
N TYR A 54 -7.68 5.84 -17.08
CA TYR A 54 -8.67 6.69 -17.76
C TYR A 54 -9.06 7.90 -16.91
N SER A 55 -9.26 7.71 -15.60
CA SER A 55 -9.57 8.81 -14.67
C SER A 55 -8.42 9.83 -14.62
N HIS A 56 -7.16 9.38 -14.74
CA HIS A 56 -5.98 10.24 -14.80
C HIS A 56 -5.84 10.98 -16.14
N TYR A 57 -6.19 10.36 -17.27
CA TYR A 57 -6.09 11.01 -18.59
C TYR A 57 -7.08 12.18 -18.77
N TYR A 58 -8.21 12.17 -18.07
CA TYR A 58 -9.24 13.22 -18.14
C TYR A 58 -9.17 14.27 -17.02
N SER A 59 -8.21 14.16 -16.09
CA SER A 59 -8.05 15.10 -14.97
C SER A 59 -6.89 16.10 -15.15
N LEU A 60 -6.26 16.15 -16.32
CA LEU A 60 -5.30 17.19 -16.67
C LEU A 60 -6.03 18.46 -17.15
N PRO A 61 -5.89 19.62 -16.48
CA PRO A 61 -6.37 20.86 -17.05
C PRO A 61 -5.48 21.25 -18.25
N TYR A 62 -6.14 21.49 -19.38
CA TYR A 62 -5.55 22.08 -20.59
C TYR A 62 -5.03 23.49 -20.28
N ASN A 63 -3.77 23.61 -19.87
CA ASN A 63 -3.07 24.88 -19.77
C ASN A 63 -2.26 25.13 -21.05
N SER A 64 -2.91 25.71 -22.05
CA SER A 64 -2.26 26.38 -23.17
C SER A 64 -2.25 27.88 -22.90
N CYS A 65 -1.16 28.36 -22.29
CA CYS A 65 -0.78 29.78 -22.35
C CYS A 65 0.67 29.85 -22.83
N ARG A 66 0.87 30.10 -24.12
CA ARG A 66 2.16 30.59 -24.65
C ARG A 66 1.94 31.72 -25.65
N ARG A 67 2.31 32.91 -25.16
CA ARG A 67 3.25 33.87 -25.76
C ARG A 67 3.17 33.99 -27.28
N THR A 68 2.50 35.03 -27.74
CA THR A 68 2.66 35.59 -29.08
C THR A 68 3.99 36.35 -29.18
N THR A 69 4.82 35.90 -30.11
CA THR A 69 6.03 36.58 -30.58
C THR A 69 5.64 37.72 -31.52
N ARG A 70 6.22 38.91 -31.31
CA ARG A 70 6.17 40.02 -32.27
C ARG A 70 7.14 39.76 -33.42
N PRO A 71 6.82 40.25 -34.63
CA PRO A 71 7.82 41.05 -35.34
C PRO A 71 7.26 42.35 -35.95
N PHE A 72 8.13 43.36 -35.94
CA PHE A 72 8.29 44.48 -36.89
C PHE A 72 7.10 45.37 -37.30
N SER A 73 7.27 46.66 -36.98
CA SER A 73 6.58 47.85 -37.51
C SER A 73 6.86 48.08 -39.02
N PRO A 74 6.05 48.86 -39.75
CA PRO A 74 6.26 50.33 -39.75
C PRO A 74 4.99 51.21 -39.90
N PHE A 75 5.21 52.52 -39.70
CA PHE A 75 4.42 53.71 -40.09
C PHE A 75 3.59 54.47 -39.03
N LYS A 76 4.14 55.66 -38.71
CA LYS A 76 3.56 57.03 -38.61
C LYS A 76 2.02 57.11 -38.51
N LEU A 77 1.39 57.90 -37.64
CA LEU A 77 1.46 59.37 -37.58
C LEU A 77 0.67 59.89 -36.34
N SER A 78 1.09 61.07 -35.83
CA SER A 78 0.30 62.11 -35.13
C SER A 78 -0.41 61.83 -33.79
N SER A 79 0.10 62.48 -32.73
CA SER A 79 -0.64 63.04 -31.59
C SER A 79 -1.53 64.23 -32.04
N PRO A 80 -2.31 64.94 -31.18
CA PRO A 80 -2.48 64.86 -29.72
C PRO A 80 -3.98 64.77 -29.31
N THR A 81 -4.39 64.69 -28.04
CA THR A 81 -4.59 65.84 -27.14
C THR A 81 -5.09 65.35 -25.78
N ARG A 82 -4.64 66.08 -24.75
CA ARG A 82 -5.03 66.14 -23.33
C ARG A 82 -6.49 65.84 -23.00
N LEU A 83 -6.74 65.31 -21.81
CA LEU A 83 -7.37 66.07 -20.70
C LEU A 83 -7.27 65.28 -19.37
N ASP A 84 -6.68 65.94 -18.38
CA ASP A 84 -6.87 65.69 -16.96
C ASP A 84 -8.35 65.89 -16.58
N LEU A 85 -8.89 65.09 -15.64
CA LEU A 85 -9.38 65.65 -14.37
C LEU A 85 -9.64 64.58 -13.29
N SER A 86 -9.09 64.90 -12.14
CA SER A 86 -9.30 64.42 -10.78
C SER A 86 -10.75 64.40 -10.27
N SER A 87 -10.97 63.60 -9.21
CA SER A 87 -11.78 63.89 -7.98
C SER A 87 -12.49 62.61 -7.54
N SER A 88 -12.01 61.87 -6.54
CA SER A 88 -12.26 62.08 -5.10
C SER A 88 -13.76 62.08 -4.74
N TYR A 89 -14.20 61.11 -3.93
CA TYR A 89 -14.65 61.31 -2.53
C TYR A 89 -15.47 60.12 -1.97
N ASN A 90 -15.13 59.76 -0.73
CA ASN A 90 -15.96 59.27 0.39
C ASN A 90 -16.51 57.83 0.42
N THR A 91 -15.89 57.02 1.30
CA THR A 91 -16.53 56.08 2.25
C THR A 91 -17.26 56.87 3.37
N PRO A 92 -17.87 56.28 4.43
CA PRO A 92 -18.24 54.89 4.75
C PRO A 92 -19.70 54.75 5.25
N ILE A 93 -20.32 53.55 5.23
CA ILE A 93 -21.38 53.20 6.22
C ILE A 93 -21.29 51.72 6.62
N SER A 94 -21.20 51.53 7.93
CA SER A 94 -21.31 50.30 8.71
C SER A 94 -22.73 49.77 8.79
N HIS A 95 -22.92 48.45 8.74
CA HIS A 95 -24.07 47.80 9.33
C HIS A 95 -23.66 46.58 10.17
N SER A 96 -24.02 46.65 11.45
CA SER A 96 -23.95 45.58 12.42
C SER A 96 -25.01 44.52 12.17
N SER A 97 -24.70 43.25 12.46
CA SER A 97 -25.72 42.29 12.87
C SER A 97 -25.11 41.13 13.66
N ARG A 98 -25.34 41.21 14.98
CA ARG A 98 -25.79 40.17 15.91
C ARG A 98 -25.03 38.84 15.94
N SER A 99 -24.30 38.72 17.05
CA SER A 99 -23.92 37.53 17.79
C SER A 99 -25.06 36.52 17.98
N PHE A 100 -24.78 35.26 17.67
CA PHE A 100 -25.47 34.10 18.21
C PHE A 100 -24.47 33.31 19.07
N GLU A 101 -24.71 33.31 20.38
CA GLU A 101 -24.06 32.42 21.35
C GLU A 101 -24.80 31.08 21.37
N LEU A 102 -24.05 29.98 21.25
CA LEU A 102 -24.45 28.62 21.62
C LEU A 102 -23.22 27.87 22.17
N PRO A 103 -23.40 26.81 22.99
CA PRO A 103 -22.68 26.63 24.24
C PRO A 103 -21.31 25.95 24.12
N ARG A 104 -20.41 26.35 25.02
CA ARG A 104 -19.12 25.70 25.30
C ARG A 104 -19.34 24.24 25.70
N ASN A 105 -19.02 23.31 24.80
CA ASN A 105 -18.74 21.93 25.17
C ASN A 105 -17.23 21.75 25.37
N ARG A 106 -16.94 21.44 26.63
CA ARG A 106 -15.71 20.98 27.27
C ARG A 106 -14.74 20.27 26.31
N CYS A 107 -13.67 20.96 25.96
CA CYS A 107 -12.50 20.38 25.29
C CYS A 107 -11.72 19.59 26.35
N HIS A 108 -11.67 18.26 26.23
CA HIS A 108 -10.74 17.45 27.01
C HIS A 108 -9.33 17.69 26.45
N LYS A 109 -8.65 18.67 27.04
CA LYS A 109 -7.23 18.90 26.87
C LYS A 109 -6.52 17.72 27.53
N VAL A 110 -5.90 16.85 26.74
CA VAL A 110 -4.94 15.88 27.26
C VAL A 110 -3.75 16.68 27.78
N VAL A 111 -3.61 16.70 29.11
CA VAL A 111 -2.51 17.33 29.80
C VAL A 111 -1.33 16.37 29.70
N PHE A 112 -0.29 16.76 28.97
CA PHE A 112 1.04 16.21 29.18
C PHE A 112 1.51 16.69 30.54
N SER A 113 1.67 15.77 31.49
CA SER A 113 2.35 16.05 32.75
C SER A 113 3.85 16.06 32.47
N GLU A 114 4.44 17.25 32.49
CA GLU A 114 5.88 17.40 32.66
C GLU A 114 6.21 17.12 34.13
N GLU A 115 6.79 15.96 34.42
CA GLU A 115 7.61 15.79 35.61
C GLU A 115 9.07 16.00 35.20
N GLU A 116 9.55 17.22 35.45
CA GLU A 116 10.96 17.56 35.46
C GLU A 116 11.64 16.81 36.61
N SER A 117 12.38 15.75 36.29
CA SER A 117 13.41 15.21 37.18
C SER A 117 14.76 15.33 36.47
N THR A 118 15.51 16.36 36.87
CA THR A 118 16.91 16.54 36.54
C THR A 118 17.74 15.43 37.17
N VAL A 119 18.10 14.41 36.38
CA VAL A 119 19.29 13.60 36.62
C VAL A 119 19.96 13.35 35.27
N GLY A 120 21.14 13.93 35.10
CA GLY A 120 22.01 13.63 33.97
C GLY A 120 22.35 12.15 33.95
N SER A 121 21.86 11.46 32.93
CA SER A 121 22.34 10.14 32.56
C SER A 121 22.62 10.19 31.08
N THR A 122 23.91 10.27 30.76
CA THR A 122 24.48 9.82 29.49
C THR A 122 24.09 8.34 29.36
N SER A 123 22.89 8.05 28.87
CA SER A 123 22.49 6.68 28.56
C SER A 123 23.33 6.26 27.36
N ALA A 124 24.34 5.45 27.63
CA ALA A 124 25.02 4.66 26.62
C ALA A 124 23.96 4.06 25.71
N ALA A 125 23.98 4.41 24.42
CA ALA A 125 23.11 3.83 23.43
C ALA A 125 23.29 2.31 23.53
N THR A 126 22.21 1.62 23.86
CA THR A 126 22.15 0.16 23.73
C THR A 126 22.41 -0.13 22.25
N ASP A 127 23.50 -0.81 21.94
CA ASP A 127 24.00 -1.13 20.58
C ASP A 127 23.14 -2.20 19.87
N THR A 128 21.88 -2.32 20.28
CA THR A 128 20.92 -3.32 19.80
C THR A 128 19.97 -2.66 18.80
N ASP A 129 19.80 -3.29 17.65
CA ASP A 129 18.83 -2.83 16.66
C ASP A 129 17.41 -2.92 17.21
N VAL A 130 16.63 -1.87 16.99
CA VAL A 130 15.22 -1.78 17.38
C VAL A 130 14.40 -1.30 16.18
N PHE A 131 13.32 -2.01 15.91
CA PHE A 131 12.25 -1.56 15.03
C PHE A 131 11.07 -1.10 15.88
N ARG A 132 10.57 0.10 15.62
CA ARG A 132 9.30 0.59 16.16
C ARG A 132 8.30 0.72 15.03
N LEU A 133 7.26 -0.10 15.06
CA LEU A 133 6.29 -0.27 13.97
C LEU A 133 4.92 0.26 14.41
N THR A 134 4.45 1.34 13.79
CA THR A 134 3.12 1.89 14.06
C THR A 134 2.22 1.60 12.87
N TYR A 135 1.20 0.77 13.09
CA TYR A 135 0.21 0.48 12.06
C TYR A 135 -0.78 1.64 11.94
N LEU A 136 -0.97 2.13 10.71
CA LEU A 136 -1.86 3.25 10.44
C LEU A 136 -3.16 2.82 9.73
N GLU A 137 -3.54 1.54 9.75
CA GLU A 137 -4.66 0.95 9.02
C GLU A 137 -4.47 0.87 7.49
N GLY A 138 -5.20 -0.02 6.83
CA GLY A 138 -4.99 -0.31 5.41
C GLY A 138 -3.60 -0.90 5.19
N ASN A 139 -2.90 -0.40 4.16
CA ASN A 139 -1.49 -0.70 3.92
C ASN A 139 -0.54 0.32 4.57
N SER A 140 -1.06 1.31 5.31
CA SER A 140 -0.26 2.42 5.82
C SER A 140 0.51 2.06 7.08
N TRP A 141 1.79 2.43 7.12
CA TRP A 141 2.64 2.27 8.29
C TRP A 141 3.56 3.45 8.51
N LEU A 142 3.97 3.62 9.77
CA LEU A 142 5.12 4.43 10.15
C LEU A 142 6.13 3.51 10.85
N TRP A 143 7.33 3.41 10.30
CA TRP A 143 8.41 2.62 10.87
C TRP A 143 9.54 3.51 11.34
N GLU A 144 10.13 3.14 12.46
CA GLU A 144 11.37 3.74 12.93
C GLU A 144 12.42 2.66 13.11
N VAL A 145 13.56 2.85 12.45
CA VAL A 145 14.70 1.93 12.48
C VAL A 145 15.98 2.72 12.33
N GLY A 146 16.97 2.45 13.17
CA GLY A 146 18.28 3.10 13.06
C GLY A 146 18.25 4.62 13.24
N GLY A 147 17.19 5.18 13.85
CA GLY A 147 16.96 6.63 13.94
C GLY A 147 16.41 7.28 12.67
N ALA A 148 15.98 6.49 11.68
CA ALA A 148 15.25 6.95 10.51
C ALA A 148 13.76 6.70 10.68
N THR A 149 12.93 7.63 10.22
CA THR A 149 11.48 7.48 10.14
C THR A 149 11.02 7.24 8.70
N ILE A 150 10.40 6.08 8.44
CA ILE A 150 9.91 5.65 7.13
C ILE A 150 8.39 5.65 7.13
N LEU A 151 7.78 6.43 6.24
CA LEU A 151 6.34 6.40 5.98
C LEU A 151 6.06 5.45 4.82
N VAL A 152 5.18 4.47 5.00
CA VAL A 152 4.92 3.42 4.01
C VAL A 152 3.47 3.49 3.55
N ASP A 153 3.27 3.51 2.23
CA ASP A 153 1.95 3.42 1.58
C ASP A 153 0.83 4.26 2.26
N PRO A 154 1.03 5.59 2.43
CA PRO A 154 0.18 6.39 3.29
C PRO A 154 -1.18 6.72 2.66
N ILE A 155 -2.25 6.37 3.37
CA ILE A 155 -3.63 6.81 3.14
C ILE A 155 -4.03 7.65 4.36
N LEU A 156 -3.81 8.96 4.32
CA LEU A 156 -3.99 9.87 5.46
C LEU A 156 -4.94 11.03 5.16
N VAL A 157 -5.35 11.20 3.91
CA VAL A 157 -6.24 12.28 3.46
C VAL A 157 -7.43 11.70 2.71
N GLY A 158 -8.61 11.81 3.32
CA GLY A 158 -9.85 11.27 2.76
C GLY A 158 -9.92 9.75 2.79
N ASN A 159 -10.97 9.21 2.18
CA ASN A 159 -11.19 7.77 2.06
C ASN A 159 -10.47 7.19 0.85
N LEU A 160 -10.22 5.88 0.91
CA LEU A 160 -9.78 5.09 -0.24
C LEU A 160 -10.98 4.81 -1.15
N ASP A 161 -10.95 5.33 -2.38
CA ASP A 161 -12.08 5.20 -3.31
C ASP A 161 -11.69 4.86 -4.76
N PHE A 162 -10.40 4.70 -5.07
CA PHE A 162 -9.90 4.40 -6.41
C PHE A 162 -10.40 5.40 -7.48
N GLY A 163 -10.76 6.62 -7.07
CA GLY A 163 -11.34 7.65 -7.92
C GLY A 163 -12.80 7.43 -8.33
N ILE A 164 -13.48 6.40 -7.81
CA ILE A 164 -14.88 6.07 -8.12
C ILE A 164 -15.67 5.77 -6.80
N PRO A 165 -16.01 6.80 -6.01
CA PRO A 165 -16.60 6.63 -4.67
C PRO A 165 -17.89 5.81 -4.60
N TRP A 166 -18.71 5.83 -5.65
CA TRP A 166 -19.95 5.04 -5.66
C TRP A 166 -19.67 3.53 -5.83
N LEU A 167 -18.53 3.17 -6.43
CA LEU A 167 -18.12 1.80 -6.67
C LEU A 167 -17.43 1.20 -5.42
N TYR A 168 -16.52 1.97 -4.82
CA TYR A 168 -15.82 1.63 -3.58
C TYR A 168 -15.49 2.91 -2.82
N ASP A 169 -15.73 2.90 -1.52
CA ASP A 169 -15.38 3.99 -0.60
C ASP A 169 -15.09 3.38 0.78
N ALA A 170 -13.85 3.46 1.24
CA ALA A 170 -13.42 2.83 2.49
C ALA A 170 -12.73 3.84 3.41
N ALA A 171 -13.31 4.04 4.59
CA ALA A 171 -12.75 4.88 5.65
C ALA A 171 -11.98 4.04 6.67
N LYS A 172 -11.02 4.66 7.35
CA LYS A 172 -10.37 4.07 8.52
C LYS A 172 -11.38 3.80 9.64
N LYS A 173 -11.19 2.73 10.40
CA LYS A 173 -12.06 2.36 11.52
C LYS A 173 -11.67 3.08 12.79
N PHE A 174 -10.37 3.17 13.08
CA PHE A 174 -9.85 3.61 14.38
C PHE A 174 -9.20 5.00 14.31
N LEU A 175 -8.34 5.25 13.33
CA LEU A 175 -7.55 6.46 13.17
C LEU A 175 -8.27 7.52 12.31
N LYS A 176 -9.57 7.72 12.54
CA LYS A 176 -10.43 8.64 11.77
C LYS A 176 -9.97 10.10 11.80
N ASN A 177 -9.28 10.49 12.86
CA ASN A 177 -8.81 11.86 13.08
C ASN A 177 -7.30 12.03 12.84
N PHE A 178 -6.58 10.95 12.53
CA PHE A 178 -5.14 11.01 12.28
C PHE A 178 -4.88 11.61 10.90
N GLN A 179 -4.12 12.69 10.86
CA GLN A 179 -3.89 13.53 9.68
C GLN A 179 -2.40 13.65 9.37
N LEU A 180 -2.08 14.20 8.20
CA LEU A 180 -0.68 14.47 7.81
C LEU A 180 0.07 15.33 8.82
N SER A 181 -0.61 16.26 9.50
CA SER A 181 -0.01 17.11 10.55
C SER A 181 0.38 16.36 11.82
N ASP A 182 -0.16 15.16 12.03
CA ASP A 182 0.14 14.32 13.19
C ASP A 182 1.37 13.43 12.96
N LEU A 183 1.88 13.38 11.72
CA LEU A 183 3.10 12.65 11.42
C LEU A 183 4.30 13.30 12.10
N PRO A 184 5.23 12.51 12.66
CA PRO A 184 6.55 13.03 12.99
C PRO A 184 7.28 13.39 11.70
N GLN A 185 8.48 13.94 11.84
CA GLN A 185 9.29 14.25 10.67
C GLN A 185 9.70 12.96 9.96
N VAL A 186 9.31 12.83 8.69
CA VAL A 186 9.59 11.65 7.85
C VAL A 186 10.90 11.83 7.10
N ASP A 187 11.73 10.79 7.07
CA ASP A 187 13.03 10.78 6.37
C ASP A 187 12.94 10.10 5.00
N CYS A 188 12.05 9.11 4.87
CA CYS A 188 11.81 8.39 3.63
C CYS A 188 10.33 8.04 3.48
N LEU A 189 9.78 8.27 2.28
CA LEU A 189 8.53 7.67 1.84
C LEU A 189 8.85 6.36 1.09
N LEU A 190 8.16 5.27 1.41
CA LEU A 190 8.26 3.99 0.74
C LEU A 190 6.92 3.66 0.07
N ILE A 191 6.94 3.45 -1.25
CA ILE A 191 5.75 3.07 -2.03
C ILE A 191 5.95 1.68 -2.63
N THR A 192 5.10 0.73 -2.25
CA THR A 192 5.21 -0.67 -2.70
C THR A 192 4.56 -0.92 -4.04
N GLN A 193 3.41 -0.30 -4.29
CA GLN A 193 2.61 -0.52 -5.49
C GLN A 193 2.09 0.78 -6.08
N SER A 194 1.73 0.74 -7.36
CA SER A 194 1.16 1.90 -8.06
C SER A 194 -0.36 2.09 -7.86
N LEU A 195 -1.03 1.16 -7.19
CA LEU A 195 -2.47 1.20 -6.94
C LEU A 195 -2.84 2.17 -5.81
N ASP A 196 -4.09 2.67 -5.83
CA ASP A 196 -4.54 3.76 -4.96
C ASP A 196 -4.57 3.41 -3.46
N ASP A 197 -4.64 2.11 -3.13
CA ASP A 197 -4.51 1.58 -1.76
C ASP A 197 -3.07 1.52 -1.24
N HIS A 198 -2.11 1.99 -2.05
CA HIS A 198 -0.69 2.14 -1.72
C HIS A 198 -0.16 3.54 -2.08
N CYS A 199 -0.33 3.94 -3.33
CA CYS A 199 0.11 5.20 -3.91
C CYS A 199 -1.01 6.25 -3.95
N HIS A 200 -1.62 6.52 -2.79
CA HIS A 200 -2.83 7.33 -2.69
C HIS A 200 -2.59 8.82 -2.97
N LEU A 201 -2.93 9.27 -4.19
CA LEU A 201 -2.61 10.64 -4.63
C LEU A 201 -3.22 11.76 -3.79
N LYS A 202 -4.38 11.54 -3.16
CA LYS A 202 -4.98 12.55 -2.26
C LYS A 202 -4.11 12.80 -1.04
N THR A 203 -3.37 11.78 -0.59
CA THR A 203 -2.40 11.91 0.51
C THR A 203 -1.07 12.42 -0.01
N LEU A 204 -0.60 11.92 -1.14
CA LEU A 204 0.73 12.23 -1.66
C LEU A 204 0.90 13.67 -2.15
N LYS A 205 -0.14 14.29 -2.74
CA LYS A 205 -0.09 15.70 -3.20
C LYS A 205 0.20 16.71 -2.08
N PRO A 206 -0.59 16.78 -0.99
CA PRO A 206 -0.27 17.67 0.12
C PRO A 206 1.00 17.26 0.87
N LEU A 207 1.38 15.98 0.86
CA LEU A 207 2.67 15.54 1.40
C LEU A 207 3.84 16.09 0.59
N SER A 208 3.78 16.06 -0.75
CA SER A 208 4.82 16.66 -1.60
C SER A 208 4.90 18.17 -1.44
N ASP A 209 3.77 18.85 -1.24
CA ASP A 209 3.75 20.30 -1.01
C ASP A 209 4.39 20.69 0.31
N SER A 210 4.15 19.90 1.37
CA SER A 210 4.70 20.15 2.71
C SER A 210 6.16 19.68 2.87
N SER A 211 6.57 18.66 2.11
CA SER A 211 7.91 18.06 2.18
C SER A 211 8.51 17.85 0.78
N PRO A 212 8.82 18.93 0.03
CA PRO A 212 9.22 18.84 -1.38
C PRO A 212 10.56 18.13 -1.63
N ASN A 213 11.41 18.03 -0.61
CA ASN A 213 12.71 17.36 -0.66
C ASN A 213 12.67 15.95 -0.04
N LEU A 214 11.48 15.45 0.35
CA LEU A 214 11.34 14.13 0.93
C LEU A 214 11.90 13.09 -0.03
N ARG A 215 12.79 12.24 0.48
CA ARG A 215 13.30 11.09 -0.25
C ARG A 215 12.16 10.09 -0.43
N VAL A 216 12.02 9.55 -1.63
CA VAL A 216 11.04 8.53 -1.96
C VAL A 216 11.76 7.31 -2.53
N ILE A 217 11.43 6.13 -2.03
CA ILE A 217 11.81 4.85 -2.62
C ILE A 217 10.52 4.17 -3.09
N ALA A 218 10.48 3.70 -4.34
CA ALA A 218 9.25 3.21 -4.92
C ALA A 218 9.44 2.09 -5.97
N THR A 219 8.35 1.36 -6.23
CA THR A 219 8.22 0.52 -7.43
C THR A 219 8.30 1.37 -8.70
N PRO A 220 8.97 0.90 -9.77
CA PRO A 220 8.99 1.59 -11.06
C PRO A 220 7.59 1.80 -11.66
N ASN A 221 6.59 0.99 -11.29
CA ASN A 221 5.22 1.16 -11.77
C ASN A 221 4.57 2.46 -11.26
N ALA A 222 4.99 2.98 -10.11
CA ALA A 222 4.46 4.22 -9.55
C ALA A 222 5.06 5.48 -10.20
N LYS A 223 6.04 5.33 -11.10
CA LYS A 223 6.77 6.44 -11.72
C LYS A 223 5.86 7.53 -12.34
N PRO A 224 4.83 7.20 -13.14
CA PRO A 224 3.96 8.23 -13.73
C PRO A 224 3.17 9.03 -12.69
N LEU A 225 2.95 8.48 -11.50
CA LEU A 225 2.21 9.09 -10.40
C LEU A 225 3.10 9.94 -9.52
N LEU A 226 4.35 9.50 -9.30
CA LEU A 226 5.28 10.13 -8.37
C LEU A 226 6.16 11.21 -9.00
N ASP A 227 6.57 11.08 -10.27
CA ASP A 227 7.39 12.07 -10.97
C ASP A 227 6.80 13.50 -10.95
N PRO A 228 5.47 13.71 -11.06
CA PRO A 228 4.89 15.05 -10.96
C PRO A 228 4.88 15.63 -9.54
N LEU A 229 5.08 14.81 -8.51
CA LEU A 229 4.94 15.20 -7.10
C LEU A 229 6.29 15.34 -6.39
N PHE A 230 7.21 14.42 -6.63
CA PHE A 230 8.47 14.35 -5.89
C PHE A 230 9.67 14.45 -6.82
N SER A 231 10.68 15.21 -6.39
CA SER A 231 11.93 15.41 -7.16
C SER A 231 13.03 14.41 -6.80
N ASN A 232 12.97 13.81 -5.60
CA ASN A 232 13.98 12.91 -5.05
C ASN A 232 13.42 11.48 -4.94
N VAL A 233 13.21 10.83 -6.08
CA VAL A 233 12.64 9.48 -6.15
C VAL A 233 13.67 8.48 -6.65
N THR A 234 13.85 7.38 -5.91
CA THR A 234 14.63 6.20 -6.31
C THR A 234 13.66 5.07 -6.62
N TYR A 235 13.62 4.65 -7.88
CA TYR A 235 12.82 3.51 -8.30
C TYR A 235 13.68 2.25 -8.27
N LEU A 236 13.19 1.18 -7.63
CA LEU A 236 13.93 -0.08 -7.47
C LEU A 236 13.20 -1.22 -8.17
N GLU A 237 13.82 -1.81 -9.18
CA GLU A 237 13.38 -3.09 -9.75
C GLU A 237 13.65 -4.23 -8.74
N PRO A 238 12.91 -5.36 -8.79
CA PRO A 238 13.18 -6.51 -7.93
C PRO A 238 14.64 -6.97 -8.00
N GLY A 239 15.29 -7.08 -6.84
CA GLY A 239 16.72 -7.41 -6.73
C GLY A 239 17.63 -6.21 -6.54
N GLU A 240 17.17 -5.01 -6.89
CA GLU A 240 17.92 -3.77 -6.64
C GLU A 240 17.84 -3.36 -5.17
N SER A 241 18.85 -2.62 -4.74
CA SER A 241 18.96 -2.12 -3.37
C SER A 241 19.35 -0.65 -3.38
N SER A 242 18.95 0.05 -2.32
CA SER A 242 19.34 1.41 -2.03
C SER A 242 19.66 1.53 -0.55
N GLU A 243 20.39 2.58 -0.19
CA GLU A 243 20.66 2.93 1.20
C GLU A 243 20.40 4.42 1.38
N PHE A 244 20.00 4.79 2.57
CA PHE A 244 19.86 6.20 2.92
C PHE A 244 20.31 6.48 4.34
N ASP A 245 20.84 7.69 4.54
CA ASP A 245 21.27 8.15 5.85
C ASP A 245 20.07 8.64 6.66
N ALA A 246 19.97 8.14 7.88
CA ALA A 246 19.17 8.65 8.96
C ALA A 246 19.78 9.95 9.52
N ARG A 247 19.01 10.70 10.31
CA ARG A 247 19.44 12.00 10.87
C ARG A 247 20.63 11.91 11.81
N ASN A 248 20.74 10.79 12.52
CA ASN A 248 21.84 10.48 13.42
C ASN A 248 23.09 9.98 12.66
N GLY A 249 23.05 9.91 11.33
CA GLY A 249 24.15 9.45 10.47
C GLY A 249 24.18 7.93 10.23
N SER A 250 23.27 7.16 10.85
CA SER A 250 23.14 5.72 10.59
C SER A 250 22.61 5.45 9.18
N LYS A 251 22.96 4.30 8.60
CA LYS A 251 22.49 3.90 7.26
C LYS A 251 21.39 2.85 7.36
N VAL A 252 20.29 3.06 6.65
CA VAL A 252 19.22 2.06 6.51
C VAL A 252 19.25 1.49 5.10
N GLY A 253 19.34 0.16 5.01
CA GLY A 253 19.32 -0.57 3.74
C GLY A 253 17.91 -0.94 3.32
N VAL A 254 17.61 -0.80 2.03
CA VAL A 254 16.33 -1.15 1.42
C VAL A 254 16.59 -1.99 0.18
N LYS A 255 15.94 -3.15 0.07
CA LYS A 255 16.03 -4.02 -1.09
C LYS A 255 14.64 -4.39 -1.60
N ALA A 256 14.40 -4.17 -2.89
CA ALA A 256 13.15 -4.52 -3.54
C ALA A 256 13.07 -6.02 -3.82
N THR A 257 11.90 -6.61 -3.61
CA THR A 257 11.59 -8.00 -3.95
C THR A 257 10.41 -8.04 -4.92
N ALA A 258 10.31 -9.10 -5.72
CA ALA A 258 9.20 -9.25 -6.64
C ALA A 258 7.93 -9.70 -5.90
N GLY A 259 6.92 -8.86 -5.92
CA GLY A 259 5.55 -9.13 -5.48
C GLY A 259 4.63 -9.57 -6.63
N PRO A 260 3.32 -9.27 -6.58
CA PRO A 260 2.36 -9.71 -7.59
C PRO A 260 2.46 -8.91 -8.90
N VAL A 261 2.08 -9.54 -10.01
CA VAL A 261 1.83 -8.86 -11.29
C VAL A 261 0.36 -8.48 -11.35
N LEU A 262 0.03 -7.22 -11.07
CA LEU A 262 -1.35 -6.72 -10.93
C LEU A 262 -1.95 -6.14 -12.23
N GLY A 263 -1.65 -6.80 -13.34
CA GLY A 263 -2.11 -6.39 -14.67
C GLY A 263 -1.86 -7.48 -15.70
N PRO A 264 -1.71 -7.13 -16.99
CA PRO A 264 -1.33 -8.11 -17.99
C PRO A 264 -0.04 -8.84 -17.62
N PRO A 265 0.14 -10.12 -18.01
CA PRO A 265 1.25 -10.96 -17.54
C PRO A 265 2.64 -10.47 -18.00
N TRP A 266 2.70 -9.51 -18.92
CA TRP A 266 3.93 -8.84 -19.36
C TRP A 266 4.22 -7.53 -18.60
N GLN A 267 3.34 -7.11 -17.69
CA GLN A 267 3.59 -5.96 -16.82
C GLN A 267 4.66 -6.32 -15.78
N ARG A 268 5.41 -5.32 -15.33
CA ARG A 268 6.34 -5.49 -14.22
C ARG A 268 5.59 -5.90 -12.95
N PRO A 269 6.16 -6.78 -12.12
CA PRO A 269 5.60 -7.02 -10.80
C PRO A 269 5.63 -5.73 -9.97
N GLU A 270 4.74 -5.65 -8.99
CA GLU A 270 4.89 -4.69 -7.89
C GLU A 270 5.90 -5.20 -6.86
N ASN A 271 6.26 -4.38 -5.87
CA ASN A 271 7.34 -4.69 -4.95
C ASN A 271 6.85 -5.16 -3.57
N GLY A 272 7.60 -6.10 -2.97
CA GLY A 272 7.81 -6.16 -1.53
C GLY A 272 9.16 -5.51 -1.18
N TYR A 273 9.47 -5.36 0.10
CA TYR A 273 10.77 -4.81 0.52
C TYR A 273 11.37 -5.51 1.72
N LEU A 274 12.69 -5.69 1.69
CA LEU A 274 13.53 -5.97 2.84
C LEU A 274 14.12 -4.65 3.36
N ILE A 275 14.06 -4.44 4.67
CA ILE A 275 14.63 -3.30 5.38
C ILE A 275 15.67 -3.83 6.36
N ASN A 276 16.92 -3.45 6.16
CA ASN A 276 18.02 -3.82 7.05
C ASN A 276 18.27 -2.69 8.04
N SER A 277 18.29 -3.06 9.32
CA SER A 277 18.77 -2.17 10.38
C SER A 277 20.26 -1.84 10.20
N PRO A 278 20.76 -0.69 10.70
CA PRO A 278 22.12 -0.24 10.41
C PRO A 278 23.21 -1.19 10.91
N GLN A 279 23.00 -1.87 12.04
CA GLN A 279 23.94 -2.84 12.60
C GLN A 279 23.72 -4.25 12.02
N GLY A 280 22.67 -4.44 11.21
CA GLY A 280 22.36 -5.69 10.51
C GLY A 280 21.88 -6.81 11.43
N GLN A 281 21.50 -6.52 12.68
CA GLN A 281 21.06 -7.53 13.66
C GLN A 281 19.58 -7.91 13.44
N LEU A 282 18.79 -7.00 12.85
CA LEU A 282 17.40 -7.25 12.46
C LEU A 282 17.15 -6.91 10.99
N THR A 283 16.41 -7.78 10.32
CA THR A 283 15.86 -7.52 8.98
C THR A 283 14.33 -7.65 9.00
N LEU A 284 13.65 -6.64 8.47
CA LEU A 284 12.21 -6.63 8.27
C LEU A 284 11.88 -6.94 6.81
N TYR A 285 10.92 -7.82 6.57
CA TYR A 285 10.31 -8.02 5.26
C TYR A 285 8.86 -7.54 5.28
N TYR A 286 8.52 -6.67 4.32
CA TYR A 286 7.16 -6.21 4.09
C TYR A 286 6.61 -6.75 2.77
N GLU A 287 5.52 -7.51 2.88
CA GLU A 287 4.78 -8.08 1.76
C GLU A 287 3.30 -7.68 1.87
N PRO A 288 2.86 -6.66 1.12
CA PRO A 288 1.55 -6.05 1.34
C PRO A 288 0.35 -6.95 1.00
N HIS A 289 0.52 -7.99 0.16
CA HIS A 289 -0.60 -8.83 -0.30
C HIS A 289 -0.43 -10.32 -0.03
N CYS A 290 0.64 -10.71 0.67
CA CYS A 290 1.05 -12.11 0.87
C CYS A 290 1.25 -12.86 -0.46
N VAL A 291 1.69 -12.15 -1.52
CA VAL A 291 1.97 -12.73 -2.84
C VAL A 291 3.38 -12.37 -3.27
N TYR A 292 4.27 -13.35 -3.25
CA TYR A 292 5.71 -13.13 -3.37
C TYR A 292 6.37 -14.16 -4.29
N ASN A 293 7.51 -13.79 -4.86
CA ASN A 293 8.36 -14.72 -5.62
C ASN A 293 9.16 -15.63 -4.68
N LYS A 294 8.80 -16.92 -4.64
CA LYS A 294 9.45 -17.92 -3.76
C LYS A 294 10.92 -18.11 -4.10
N ASP A 295 11.26 -18.34 -5.36
CA ASP A 295 12.63 -18.60 -5.81
C ASP A 295 13.58 -17.44 -5.49
N PHE A 296 13.05 -16.22 -5.49
CA PHE A 296 13.75 -15.03 -5.05
C PHE A 296 13.99 -15.08 -3.52
N LEU A 297 12.92 -15.24 -2.73
CA LEU A 297 12.98 -15.16 -1.27
C LEU A 297 13.67 -16.35 -0.59
N GLU A 298 13.80 -17.52 -1.24
CA GLU A 298 14.55 -18.67 -0.71
C GLU A 298 15.99 -18.32 -0.29
N LYS A 299 16.58 -17.32 -0.94
CA LYS A 299 17.94 -16.83 -0.73
C LYS A 299 18.03 -15.70 0.30
N GLU A 300 16.90 -15.18 0.74
CA GLU A 300 16.80 -14.06 1.67
C GLU A 300 16.44 -14.54 3.07
N ARG A 301 16.62 -13.66 4.05
CA ARG A 301 16.24 -13.89 5.45
C ARG A 301 15.59 -12.64 6.01
N ALA A 302 14.64 -12.82 6.91
CA ALA A 302 14.03 -11.72 7.64
C ALA A 302 13.60 -12.19 9.03
N ASP A 303 13.95 -11.43 10.06
CA ASP A 303 13.54 -11.68 11.43
C ASP A 303 12.08 -11.29 11.66
N ILE A 304 11.64 -10.19 11.03
CA ILE A 304 10.30 -9.62 11.15
C ILE A 304 9.61 -9.72 9.80
N VAL A 305 8.41 -10.31 9.75
CA VAL A 305 7.58 -10.34 8.53
C VAL A 305 6.28 -9.58 8.79
N ILE A 306 6.07 -8.48 8.07
CA ILE A 306 4.78 -7.78 8.01
C ILE A 306 4.04 -8.27 6.76
N THR A 307 2.89 -8.91 6.94
CA THR A 307 2.06 -9.44 5.85
C THR A 307 0.60 -9.58 6.27
N PRO A 308 -0.37 -9.55 5.35
CA PRO A 308 -1.73 -9.96 5.64
C PRO A 308 -1.80 -11.43 6.08
N VAL A 309 -2.70 -11.69 7.04
CA VAL A 309 -2.99 -13.06 7.51
C VAL A 309 -4.43 -13.48 7.24
N ILE A 310 -5.31 -12.55 6.86
CA ILE A 310 -6.70 -12.81 6.48
C ILE A 310 -6.81 -12.62 4.97
N LYS A 311 -7.41 -13.59 4.28
CA LYS A 311 -7.61 -13.49 2.82
C LYS A 311 -8.74 -12.51 2.51
N GLN A 312 -8.58 -11.73 1.46
CA GLN A 312 -9.66 -10.94 0.85
C GLN A 312 -9.97 -11.49 -0.53
N LEU A 313 -11.23 -11.86 -0.75
CA LEU A 313 -11.67 -12.58 -1.94
C LEU A 313 -12.75 -11.78 -2.65
N LEU A 314 -12.69 -11.78 -3.98
CA LEU A 314 -13.82 -11.50 -4.84
C LEU A 314 -14.36 -12.82 -5.40
N PRO A 315 -15.58 -12.84 -5.97
CA PRO A 315 -16.07 -14.01 -6.66
C PRO A 315 -15.06 -14.49 -7.72
N LYS A 316 -14.44 -15.66 -7.46
CA LYS A 316 -13.42 -16.33 -8.29
C LYS A 316 -12.00 -15.72 -8.26
N PHE A 317 -11.72 -14.75 -7.40
CA PHE A 317 -10.40 -14.09 -7.36
C PHE A 317 -9.93 -13.86 -5.93
N THR A 318 -8.64 -14.04 -5.69
CA THR A 318 -7.97 -13.65 -4.44
C THR A 318 -7.36 -12.27 -4.66
N LEU A 319 -7.81 -11.29 -3.88
CA LEU A 319 -7.22 -9.95 -3.86
C LEU A 319 -6.00 -9.91 -2.94
N VAL A 320 -6.16 -10.45 -1.74
CA VAL A 320 -5.14 -10.51 -0.70
C VAL A 320 -5.05 -11.95 -0.21
N SER A 321 -3.85 -12.52 -0.19
CA SER A 321 -3.59 -13.84 0.35
C SER A 321 -3.36 -13.78 1.87
N GLY A 322 -3.31 -14.93 2.53
CA GLY A 322 -3.14 -15.01 3.98
C GLY A 322 -3.19 -16.45 4.48
N GLN A 323 -3.41 -16.64 5.77
CA GLN A 323 -3.50 -17.95 6.43
C GLN A 323 -2.27 -18.82 6.09
N GLU A 324 -2.46 -19.93 5.37
CA GLU A 324 -1.40 -20.88 5.03
C GLU A 324 -0.27 -20.24 4.22
N ASP A 325 -0.58 -19.24 3.40
CA ASP A 325 0.44 -18.57 2.58
C ASP A 325 1.34 -17.66 3.44
N ALA A 326 0.80 -17.04 4.49
CA ALA A 326 1.59 -16.28 5.45
C ALA A 326 2.51 -17.19 6.28
N ILE A 327 2.06 -18.40 6.64
CA ILE A 327 2.90 -19.41 7.29
C ILE A 327 4.05 -19.84 6.37
N LYS A 328 3.76 -20.10 5.09
CA LYS A 328 4.80 -20.45 4.11
C LYS A 328 5.81 -19.33 3.95
N LEU A 329 5.37 -18.07 3.94
CA LEU A 329 6.26 -16.92 3.84
C LEU A 329 7.18 -16.81 5.05
N ALA A 330 6.63 -16.91 6.25
CA ALA A 330 7.40 -16.87 7.49
C ALA A 330 8.42 -18.02 7.57
N LYS A 331 7.99 -19.23 7.17
CA LYS A 331 8.87 -20.40 7.10
C LYS A 331 10.02 -20.20 6.10
N LEU A 332 9.71 -19.63 4.95
CA LEU A 332 10.68 -19.36 3.88
C LEU A 332 11.78 -18.40 4.32
N LEU A 333 11.40 -17.34 5.04
CA LEU A 333 12.31 -16.30 5.49
C LEU A 333 12.96 -16.58 6.85
N HIS A 334 12.59 -17.69 7.50
CA HIS A 334 12.99 -18.04 8.86
C HIS A 334 12.62 -16.96 9.89
N ALA A 335 11.39 -16.45 9.78
CA ALA A 335 10.90 -15.36 10.61
C ALA A 335 10.85 -15.73 12.10
N LYS A 336 11.33 -14.82 12.94
CA LYS A 336 11.16 -14.88 14.41
C LYS A 336 9.84 -14.23 14.82
N TYR A 337 9.44 -13.19 14.11
CA TYR A 337 8.24 -12.42 14.37
C TYR A 337 7.39 -12.30 13.11
N ILE A 338 6.09 -12.52 13.24
CA ILE A 338 5.11 -12.13 12.23
C ILE A 338 4.26 -11.02 12.83
N VAL A 339 4.13 -9.92 12.11
CA VAL A 339 3.29 -8.78 12.45
C VAL A 339 2.11 -8.75 11.48
N PRO A 340 0.93 -9.25 11.89
CA PRO A 340 -0.22 -9.32 11.01
C PRO A 340 -0.71 -7.94 10.58
N MET A 341 -0.90 -7.75 9.27
CA MET A 341 -1.56 -6.56 8.73
C MET A 341 -3.03 -6.86 8.43
N LYS A 342 -3.94 -5.96 8.80
CA LYS A 342 -5.38 -6.05 8.53
C LYS A 342 -5.79 -5.06 7.44
N ASN A 343 -5.15 -5.12 6.28
CA ASN A 343 -5.33 -4.12 5.22
C ASN A 343 -6.76 -3.99 4.67
N GLY A 344 -7.53 -5.08 4.70
CA GLY A 344 -8.96 -5.06 4.34
C GLY A 344 -9.90 -4.59 5.44
N ASP A 345 -9.42 -4.33 6.67
CA ASP A 345 -10.24 -3.99 7.83
C ASP A 345 -10.59 -2.49 7.87
N LEU A 346 -11.31 -2.05 6.84
CA LEU A 346 -11.79 -0.67 6.68
C LEU A 346 -13.32 -0.61 6.74
N ASP A 347 -13.87 0.57 7.05
CA ASP A 347 -15.31 0.85 6.95
C ASP A 347 -15.69 1.05 5.47
N GLY A 348 -15.77 -0.06 4.73
CA GLY A 348 -16.05 -0.08 3.29
C GLY A 348 -17.53 0.04 2.92
N LYS A 349 -17.81 0.80 1.85
CA LYS A 349 -19.13 0.99 1.23
C LYS A 349 -19.02 0.90 -0.29
N GLY A 350 -20.18 0.81 -0.95
CA GLY A 350 -20.28 0.69 -2.41
C GLY A 350 -20.42 -0.75 -2.89
N PHE A 351 -20.56 -0.91 -4.19
CA PHE A 351 -20.83 -2.21 -4.80
C PHE A 351 -19.69 -3.20 -4.57
N LEU A 352 -18.43 -2.78 -4.75
CA LEU A 352 -17.27 -3.66 -4.56
C LEU A 352 -17.15 -4.14 -3.11
N ALA A 353 -17.37 -3.25 -2.14
CA ALA A 353 -17.35 -3.63 -0.72
C ALA A 353 -18.39 -4.72 -0.39
N SER A 354 -19.54 -4.72 -1.06
CA SER A 354 -20.60 -5.72 -0.83
C SER A 354 -20.30 -7.12 -1.35
N ILE A 355 -19.33 -7.26 -2.26
CA ILE A 355 -18.95 -8.54 -2.88
C ILE A 355 -17.60 -9.08 -2.40
N ILE A 356 -16.83 -8.28 -1.65
CA ILE A 356 -15.59 -8.72 -1.02
C ILE A 356 -15.92 -9.60 0.18
N GLN A 357 -15.25 -10.75 0.26
CA GLN A 357 -15.40 -11.71 1.35
C GLN A 357 -14.06 -11.89 2.05
N SER A 358 -14.08 -11.94 3.38
CA SER A 358 -12.92 -12.29 4.19
C SER A 358 -12.92 -13.78 4.50
N GLU A 359 -11.77 -14.45 4.36
CA GLU A 359 -11.59 -15.85 4.73
C GLU A 359 -10.44 -15.99 5.74
N GLY A 360 -10.72 -16.70 6.83
CA GLY A 360 -9.81 -16.88 7.97
C GLY A 360 -9.92 -15.77 9.02
N THR A 361 -9.31 -15.99 10.18
CA THR A 361 -9.18 -15.01 11.26
C THR A 361 -7.74 -14.93 11.75
N VAL A 362 -7.44 -13.97 12.63
CA VAL A 362 -6.11 -13.90 13.27
C VAL A 362 -5.92 -15.09 14.21
N GLU A 363 -6.98 -15.54 14.88
CA GLU A 363 -6.97 -16.69 15.78
C GLU A 363 -6.67 -17.98 15.02
N SER A 364 -7.36 -18.23 13.89
CA SER A 364 -7.07 -19.41 13.06
C SER A 364 -5.64 -19.37 12.53
N PHE A 365 -5.14 -18.19 12.16
CA PHE A 365 -3.75 -18.02 11.76
C PHE A 365 -2.77 -18.34 12.90
N LYS A 366 -3.02 -17.87 14.12
CA LYS A 366 -2.18 -18.16 15.29
C LYS A 366 -2.15 -19.64 15.62
N GLU A 367 -3.28 -20.33 15.51
CA GLU A 367 -3.34 -21.79 15.70
C GLU A 367 -2.49 -22.53 14.65
N LEU A 368 -2.56 -22.12 13.38
CA LEU A 368 -1.71 -22.66 12.31
C LEU A 368 -0.23 -22.37 12.57
N LEU A 369 0.11 -21.16 13.02
CA LEU A 369 1.48 -20.77 13.32
C LEU A 369 2.08 -21.60 14.45
N ALA A 370 1.36 -21.72 15.57
CA ALA A 370 1.81 -22.49 16.73
C ALA A 370 2.08 -23.97 16.38
N LYS A 371 1.36 -24.50 15.39
CA LYS A 371 1.56 -25.87 14.90
C LYS A 371 2.76 -26.01 13.97
N GLU A 372 2.95 -25.10 13.03
CA GLU A 372 3.94 -25.23 11.95
C GLU A 372 5.30 -24.57 12.25
N LEU A 373 5.30 -23.52 13.08
CA LEU A 373 6.46 -22.70 13.46
C LEU A 373 6.34 -22.29 14.95
N PRO A 374 6.52 -23.21 15.90
CA PRO A 374 6.29 -22.96 17.33
C PRO A 374 7.21 -21.90 17.95
N ASP A 375 8.37 -21.65 17.34
CA ASP A 375 9.34 -20.65 17.79
C ASP A 375 9.07 -19.25 17.22
N THR A 376 8.19 -19.13 16.22
CA THR A 376 7.81 -17.84 15.61
C THR A 376 6.66 -17.21 16.40
N GLN A 377 6.82 -15.94 16.78
CA GLN A 377 5.83 -15.21 17.56
C GLN A 377 4.97 -14.31 16.68
N THR A 378 3.66 -14.30 16.95
CA THR A 378 2.75 -13.30 16.37
C THR A 378 2.69 -12.07 17.25
N LEU A 379 3.02 -10.90 16.70
CA LEU A 379 2.92 -9.61 17.37
C LEU A 379 1.84 -8.77 16.70
N GLU A 380 0.66 -8.66 17.32
CA GLU A 380 -0.46 -7.90 16.75
C GLU A 380 -0.31 -6.40 16.99
N PRO A 381 -0.25 -5.59 15.92
CA PRO A 381 -0.22 -4.14 16.07
C PRO A 381 -1.58 -3.61 16.49
N THR A 382 -1.58 -2.60 17.37
CA THR A 382 -2.77 -1.78 17.65
C THR A 382 -2.67 -0.51 16.80
N PRO A 383 -3.70 -0.14 16.00
CA PRO A 383 -3.65 1.07 15.18
C PRO A 383 -3.24 2.31 15.97
N GLY A 384 -2.23 3.02 15.48
CA GLY A 384 -1.68 4.24 16.08
C GLY A 384 -0.82 4.04 17.32
N VAL A 385 -0.64 2.80 17.79
CA VAL A 385 0.24 2.48 18.92
C VAL A 385 1.54 1.86 18.39
N PRO A 386 2.71 2.41 18.75
CA PRO A 386 3.98 1.83 18.34
C PRO A 386 4.22 0.45 18.96
N LEU A 387 4.52 -0.54 18.12
CA LEU A 387 4.98 -1.88 18.51
C LEU A 387 6.50 -1.94 18.39
N GLU A 388 7.20 -2.17 19.51
CA GLU A 388 8.66 -2.25 19.54
C GLU A 388 9.14 -3.71 19.43
N ILE A 389 10.15 -3.93 18.57
CA ILE A 389 10.79 -5.23 18.35
C ILE A 389 12.30 -5.00 18.38
N SER A 390 12.98 -5.63 19.34
CA SER A 390 14.43 -5.52 19.53
C SER A 390 15.15 -6.78 19.09
N ALA A 391 16.43 -6.64 18.73
CA ALA A 391 17.30 -7.79 18.51
C ALA A 391 17.34 -8.68 19.78
N PRO A 392 17.30 -10.02 19.62
CA PRO A 392 17.29 -10.95 20.75
C PRO A 392 18.59 -10.99 21.56
#